data_AF-A0A355DSF6-F1
#
_entry.id   AF-A0A355DSF6-F1
#
_cell.length_a   1.000
_cell.length_b   1.000
_cell.length_c   1.000
_cell.angle_alpha   90.00
_cell.angle_beta   90.00
_cell.angle_gamma   90.00
#
_symmetry.space_group_name_H-M   'P 1'
#
loop_
_entity.id
_entity.type
_entity.pdbx_description
1 polymer ?
#
loop_
_entity_poly.entity_id
_entity_poly.type
_entity_poly.pdbx_seq_one_letter_code
_entity_poly.pdbx_strand_id
1 'polypeptide(L)'
;MQPVDFTTLTAACAELRAEWIPGRIEQVYQRDRYTIALCLRTLKQRGWLTLSWHPQAARICIGDPPPRIPDTFTFSDQLRHQLNGIALVRIEAIAPWERVLDLQFARRPGDPPIWHLYVEIMGKYSNVILTGADNLIV
;
A
#
# COMPACT_ATOMS: atom_id res chain seq x y z
N MET A 1 -10.41 19.63 2.08
CA MET A 1 -9.43 18.79 1.35
C MET A 1 -10.16 18.21 0.15
N GLN A 2 -9.62 18.28 -1.07
CA GLN A 2 -10.27 17.72 -2.25
C GLN A 2 -10.11 16.18 -2.22
N PRO A 3 -11.19 15.40 -2.40
CA PRO A 3 -11.09 13.95 -2.46
C PRO A 3 -10.25 13.49 -3.66
N VAL A 4 -9.54 12.36 -3.51
CA VAL A 4 -8.83 11.73 -4.63
C VAL A 4 -9.84 11.16 -5.63
N ASP A 5 -9.83 11.70 -6.84
CA ASP A 5 -10.57 11.18 -7.99
C ASP A 5 -9.76 10.11 -8.74
N PHE A 6 -10.40 9.48 -9.73
CA PHE A 6 -9.77 8.41 -10.52
C PHE A 6 -8.54 8.88 -11.29
N THR A 7 -8.58 10.09 -11.85
CA THR A 7 -7.46 10.65 -12.63
C THR A 7 -6.24 10.88 -11.75
N THR A 8 -6.45 11.48 -10.57
CA THR A 8 -5.40 11.69 -9.57
C THR A 8 -4.81 10.37 -9.08
N LEU A 9 -5.67 9.37 -8.81
CA LEU A 9 -5.23 8.03 -8.42
C LEU A 9 -4.38 7.37 -9.50
N THR A 10 -4.79 7.47 -10.76
CA THR A 10 -4.07 6.93 -11.92
C THR A 10 -2.70 7.58 -12.06
N ALA A 11 -2.63 8.91 -11.92
CA ALA A 11 -1.36 9.64 -11.95
C ALA A 11 -0.42 9.21 -10.82
N ALA A 12 -0.93 9.10 -9.58
CA ALA A 12 -0.15 8.62 -8.45
C ALA A 12 0.36 7.18 -8.67
N CYS A 13 -0.47 6.30 -9.23
CA CYS A 13 -0.05 4.92 -9.55
C CYS A 13 1.03 4.88 -10.62
N ALA A 14 0.95 5.73 -11.64
CA ALA A 14 1.98 5.81 -12.69
C ALA A 14 3.34 6.20 -12.11
N GLU A 15 3.38 7.20 -11.22
CA GLU A 15 4.60 7.61 -10.50
C GLU A 15 5.15 6.48 -9.63
N LEU A 16 4.29 5.84 -8.82
CA LEU A 16 4.69 4.74 -7.94
C LEU A 16 5.25 3.55 -8.72
N ARG A 17 4.65 3.19 -9.86
CA ARG A 17 5.15 2.12 -10.72
C ARG A 17 6.51 2.46 -11.32
N ALA A 18 6.74 3.71 -11.72
CA ALA A 18 7.98 4.13 -12.35
C ALA A 18 9.16 4.19 -11.36
N GLU A 19 8.91 4.61 -10.11
CA GLU A 19 9.98 4.94 -9.17
C GLU A 19 10.16 3.96 -8.00
N TRP A 20 9.10 3.24 -7.63
CA TRP A 20 9.05 2.45 -6.39
C TRP A 20 8.90 0.95 -6.59
N ILE A 21 8.71 0.50 -7.84
CA ILE A 21 8.56 -0.91 -8.19
C ILE A 21 9.76 -1.38 -9.04
N PRO A 22 10.38 -2.53 -8.71
CA PRO A 22 10.16 -3.32 -7.51
C PRO A 22 10.75 -2.63 -6.26
N GLY A 23 10.04 -2.76 -5.13
CA GLY A 23 10.45 -2.17 -3.85
C GLY A 23 10.33 -3.19 -2.72
N ARG A 24 11.42 -3.44 -1.99
CA ARG A 24 11.40 -4.35 -0.83
C ARG A 24 10.77 -3.66 0.38
N ILE A 25 9.89 -4.36 1.08
CA ILE A 25 9.33 -3.89 2.35
C ILE A 25 10.37 -4.09 3.46
N GLU A 26 10.77 -3.00 4.10
CA GLU A 26 11.68 -3.03 5.25
C GLU A 26 10.92 -2.89 6.58
N GLN A 27 9.86 -2.09 6.60
CA GLN A 27 9.10 -1.77 7.81
C GLN A 27 7.64 -1.49 7.46
N VAL A 28 6.76 -1.77 8.42
CA VAL A 28 5.34 -1.44 8.35
C VAL A 28 4.96 -0.74 9.65
N TYR A 29 4.26 0.38 9.52
CA TYR A 29 3.89 1.23 10.65
C TYR A 29 2.50 1.84 10.44
N GLN A 30 1.59 1.64 11.37
CA GLN A 30 0.29 2.30 11.36
C GLN A 30 0.31 3.57 12.22
N ARG A 31 0.08 4.72 11.56
CA ARG A 31 0.13 6.04 12.20
C ARG A 31 -1.10 6.32 13.05
N ASP A 32 -2.25 5.87 12.57
CA ASP A 32 -3.55 6.06 13.19
C ASP A 32 -4.53 4.99 12.68
N ARG A 33 -5.81 5.10 13.07
CA ARG A 33 -6.86 4.15 12.70
C ARG A 33 -7.09 4.00 11.19
N TYR A 34 -6.60 4.94 10.38
CA TYR A 34 -6.92 5.06 8.96
C TYR A 34 -5.70 5.20 8.06
N THR A 35 -4.48 5.11 8.60
CA THR A 35 -3.26 5.43 7.84
C THR A 35 -2.14 4.46 8.18
N ILE A 36 -1.64 3.76 7.18
CA ILE A 36 -0.48 2.88 7.27
C ILE A 36 0.65 3.37 6.36
N ALA A 37 1.87 3.21 6.83
CA ALA A 37 3.08 3.58 6.14
C ALA A 37 3.94 2.31 5.92
N LEU A 38 4.26 2.03 4.66
CA LEU A 38 5.10 0.93 4.24
C LEU A 38 6.47 1.50 3.84
N CYS A 39 7.52 1.09 4.54
CA CYS A 39 8.87 1.49 4.17
C CYS A 39 9.35 0.64 2.98
N LEU A 40 9.54 1.30 1.84
CA LEU A 40 10.02 0.70 0.61
C LEU A 40 11.50 1.02 0.40
N ARG A 41 12.24 -0.02 0.02
CA ARG A 41 13.62 0.07 -0.45
C ARG A 41 13.70 -0.37 -1.91
N THR A 42 14.08 0.56 -2.78
CA THR A 42 14.50 0.23 -4.15
C THR A 42 16.03 0.19 -4.21
N LEU A 43 16.57 -0.10 -5.40
CA LEU A 43 18.01 -0.02 -5.65
C LEU A 43 18.56 1.41 -5.50
N LYS A 44 17.73 2.42 -5.74
CA LYS A 44 18.14 3.83 -5.79
C LYS A 44 17.85 4.56 -4.48
N GLN A 45 16.75 4.22 -3.81
CA GLN A 45 16.24 5.04 -2.71
C GLN A 45 15.46 4.24 -1.67
N ARG A 46 15.19 4.92 -0.56
CA ARG A 46 14.37 4.44 0.55
C ARG A 46 13.33 5.50 0.87
N GLY A 47 12.08 5.10 1.02
CA GLY A 47 10.98 6.02 1.34
C GLY A 47 9.78 5.30 1.96
N TRP A 48 8.72 6.06 2.19
CA TRP A 48 7.53 5.60 2.89
C TRP A 48 6.31 5.77 1.99
N LEU A 49 5.75 4.66 1.55
CA LEU A 49 4.46 4.63 0.88
C LEU A 49 3.37 4.73 1.94
N THR A 50 2.61 5.83 1.90
CA THR A 50 1.46 6.05 2.78
C THR A 50 0.19 5.59 2.08
N LEU A 51 -0.55 4.69 2.73
CA LEU A 51 -1.92 4.31 2.36
C LEU A 51 -2.85 4.87 3.42
N SER A 52 -3.82 5.68 3.03
CA SER A 52 -4.85 6.19 3.91
C SER A 52 -6.23 5.80 3.40
N TRP A 53 -7.05 5.25 4.29
CA TRP A 53 -8.47 4.96 4.06
C TRP A 53 -9.37 5.86 4.91
N HIS A 54 -8.88 7.05 5.27
CA HIS A 54 -9.65 8.01 6.05
C HIS A 54 -10.91 8.48 5.29
N PRO A 55 -12.10 8.58 5.92
CA PRO A 55 -13.36 8.91 5.24
C PRO A 55 -13.36 10.17 4.36
N GLN A 56 -12.50 11.14 4.69
CA GLN A 56 -12.36 12.42 3.98
C GLN A 56 -11.01 12.63 3.30
N ALA A 57 -10.02 11.78 3.57
CA ALA A 57 -8.62 12.01 3.18
C ALA A 57 -7.94 10.74 2.63
N ALA A 58 -8.75 9.79 2.15
CA ALA A 58 -8.26 8.56 1.55
C ALA A 58 -7.39 8.84 0.33
N ARG A 59 -6.19 8.25 0.30
CA ARG A 59 -5.16 8.51 -0.70
C ARG A 59 -4.04 7.47 -0.63
N ILE A 60 -3.27 7.42 -1.70
CA ILE A 60 -1.99 6.71 -1.79
C ILE A 60 -0.93 7.70 -2.26
N CYS A 61 0.20 7.79 -1.56
CA CYS A 61 1.31 8.66 -1.96
C CYS A 61 2.60 8.28 -1.24
N ILE A 62 3.75 8.72 -1.77
CA ILE A 62 4.96 8.78 -0.96
C ILE A 62 4.81 9.89 0.07
N GLY A 63 5.21 9.64 1.30
CA GLY A 63 5.08 10.57 2.40
C GLY A 63 6.27 10.54 3.35
N ASP A 64 6.19 11.40 4.36
CA ASP A 64 7.22 11.50 5.39
C ASP A 64 7.31 10.22 6.23
N PRO A 65 8.51 9.94 6.79
CA PRO A 65 8.66 8.84 7.74
C PRO A 65 7.67 8.98 8.90
N PRO A 66 7.15 7.85 9.41
CA PRO A 66 6.28 7.87 10.57
C PRO A 66 7.03 8.35 11.83
N PRO A 67 6.29 8.81 12.86
CA PRO A 67 6.89 9.17 14.14
C PRO A 67 7.59 7.98 14.79
N ARG A 68 8.60 8.27 15.62
CA ARG A 68 9.36 7.25 16.38
C ARG A 68 8.65 6.87 17.69
N ILE A 69 7.37 6.59 17.62
CA ILE A 69 6.56 6.09 18.76
C ILE A 69 6.13 4.65 18.47
N PRO A 70 5.92 3.80 19.49
CA PRO A 70 5.47 2.42 19.26
C PRO A 70 4.14 2.39 18.48
N ASP A 71 4.09 1.51 17.49
CA ASP A 71 2.86 1.12 16.80
C ASP A 71 2.14 0.07 17.67
N THR A 72 0.85 0.29 17.93
CA THR A 72 0.03 -0.58 18.79
C THR A 72 -1.15 -1.21 18.04
N PHE A 73 -1.19 -1.06 16.71
CA PHE A 73 -2.28 -1.61 15.90
C PHE A 73 -1.99 -3.04 15.45
N THR A 74 -3.01 -3.90 15.52
CA THR A 74 -2.89 -5.31 15.11
C THR A 74 -2.78 -5.47 13.60
N PHE A 75 -3.35 -4.56 12.82
CA PHE A 75 -3.32 -4.63 11.36
C PHE A 75 -1.90 -4.41 10.81
N SER A 76 -1.16 -3.44 11.35
CA SER A 76 0.27 -3.29 11.01
C SER A 76 1.12 -4.45 11.47
N ASP A 77 0.82 -5.08 12.62
CA ASP A 77 1.50 -6.30 13.06
C ASP A 77 1.31 -7.44 12.06
N GLN A 78 0.08 -7.63 11.58
CA GLN A 78 -0.26 -8.63 10.57
C GLN A 78 0.45 -8.36 9.23
N LEU A 79 0.39 -7.12 8.73
CA LEU A 79 1.11 -6.73 7.51
C LEU A 79 2.62 -6.88 7.69
N ARG A 80 3.18 -6.56 8.85
CA ARG A 80 4.60 -6.76 9.14
C ARG A 80 4.95 -8.25 9.11
N HIS A 81 4.11 -9.10 9.69
CA HIS A 81 4.35 -10.55 9.69
C HIS A 81 4.36 -11.13 8.27
N GLN A 82 3.43 -10.71 7.41
CA GLN A 82 3.27 -11.28 6.07
C GLN A 82 4.14 -10.62 5.00
N LEU A 83 4.36 -9.30 5.09
CA LEU A 83 5.01 -8.52 4.04
C LEU A 83 6.47 -8.17 4.33
N ASN A 84 6.97 -8.37 5.55
CA ASN A 84 8.34 -7.97 5.87
C ASN A 84 9.36 -8.78 5.05
N GLY A 85 10.25 -8.06 4.37
CA GLY A 85 11.35 -8.65 3.62
C GLY A 85 11.00 -9.09 2.19
N ILE A 86 9.72 -9.12 1.81
CA ILE A 86 9.31 -9.42 0.43
C ILE A 86 9.16 -8.12 -0.40
N ALA A 87 9.01 -8.26 -1.71
CA ALA A 87 8.98 -7.13 -2.65
C ALA A 87 7.56 -6.81 -3.10
N LEU A 88 7.20 -5.52 -3.07
CA LEU A 88 6.11 -4.98 -3.88
C LEU A 88 6.56 -5.03 -5.35
N VAL A 89 5.88 -5.85 -6.14
CA VAL A 89 6.27 -6.15 -7.53
C VAL A 89 5.33 -5.56 -8.57
N ARG A 90 4.07 -5.27 -8.21
CA ARG A 90 3.08 -4.62 -9.08
C ARG A 90 2.09 -3.80 -8.26
N ILE A 91 1.54 -2.77 -8.88
CA ILE A 91 0.38 -2.01 -8.40
C ILE A 91 -0.59 -1.95 -9.57
N GLU A 92 -1.77 -2.53 -9.48
CA GLU A 92 -2.74 -2.54 -10.59
C GLU A 92 -4.12 -2.05 -10.14
N ALA A 93 -4.85 -1.37 -11.01
CA ALA A 93 -6.27 -1.15 -10.77
C ALA A 93 -7.01 -2.47 -11.05
N ILE A 94 -7.94 -2.87 -10.17
CA ILE A 94 -8.65 -4.16 -10.35
C ILE A 94 -9.56 -4.16 -11.58
N ALA A 95 -10.01 -2.98 -12.01
CA ALA A 95 -10.87 -2.78 -13.16
C ALA A 95 -10.71 -1.35 -13.72
N PRO A 96 -11.03 -1.13 -15.01
CA PRO A 96 -11.06 0.22 -15.59
C PRO A 96 -12.04 1.12 -14.82
N TRP A 97 -11.65 2.38 -14.60
CA TRP A 97 -12.44 3.42 -13.94
C TRP A 97 -12.77 3.18 -12.46
N GLU A 98 -12.32 2.07 -11.87
CA GLU A 98 -12.47 1.80 -10.43
C GLU A 98 -11.34 2.44 -9.62
N ARG A 99 -11.67 2.86 -8.39
CA ARG A 99 -10.70 3.42 -7.44
C ARG A 99 -10.24 2.37 -6.43
N VAL A 100 -9.96 1.18 -6.93
CA VAL A 100 -9.46 0.06 -6.13
C VAL A 100 -8.16 -0.45 -6.73
N LEU A 101 -7.12 -0.44 -5.92
CA LEU A 101 -5.78 -0.85 -6.29
C LEU A 101 -5.43 -2.19 -5.65
N ASP A 102 -4.81 -3.07 -6.41
CA ASP A 102 -4.14 -4.29 -5.96
C ASP A 102 -2.63 -4.04 -5.90
N LEU A 103 -2.08 -3.97 -4.69
CA LEU A 103 -0.64 -3.96 -4.43
C LEU A 103 -0.17 -5.41 -4.27
N GLN A 104 0.60 -5.90 -5.23
CA GLN A 104 1.02 -7.30 -5.31
C GLN A 104 2.42 -7.50 -4.75
N PHE A 105 2.57 -8.43 -3.82
CA PHE A 105 3.85 -8.74 -3.19
C PHE A 105 4.33 -10.15 -3.51
N ALA A 106 5.61 -10.28 -3.83
CA ALA A 106 6.26 -11.55 -4.14
C ALA A 106 7.59 -11.69 -3.41
N ARG A 107 8.07 -12.93 -3.22
CA ARG A 107 9.34 -13.19 -2.53
C ARG A 107 10.52 -12.48 -3.20
N ARG A 108 10.53 -12.47 -4.53
CA ARG A 108 11.52 -11.76 -5.36
C ARG A 108 10.83 -11.12 -6.57
N PRO A 109 11.41 -10.05 -7.16
CA PRO A 109 10.94 -9.53 -8.44
C PRO A 109 10.93 -10.64 -9.50
N GLY A 110 9.80 -10.82 -10.19
CA GLY A 110 9.60 -11.86 -11.19
C GLY A 110 8.89 -13.12 -10.68
N ASP A 111 8.87 -13.36 -9.36
CA ASP A 111 8.07 -14.43 -8.77
C ASP A 111 6.57 -14.11 -8.85
N PRO A 112 5.68 -15.12 -8.84
CA PRO A 112 4.25 -14.88 -8.71
C PRO A 112 3.92 -14.18 -7.38
N PRO A 113 2.91 -13.28 -7.35
CA PRO A 113 2.43 -12.68 -6.11
C PRO A 113 1.93 -13.75 -5.14
N ILE A 114 2.29 -13.59 -3.87
CA ILE A 114 1.85 -14.45 -2.77
C ILE A 114 0.91 -13.72 -1.80
N TRP A 115 0.91 -12.39 -1.85
CA TRP A 115 0.07 -11.51 -1.05
C TRP A 115 -0.43 -10.37 -1.92
N HIS A 116 -1.68 -9.98 -1.67
CA HIS A 116 -2.34 -8.85 -2.31
C HIS A 116 -2.86 -7.92 -1.22
N LEU A 117 -2.53 -6.63 -1.33
CA LEU A 117 -3.07 -5.59 -0.47
C LEU A 117 -3.98 -4.70 -1.31
N TYR A 118 -5.29 -4.91 -1.16
CA TYR A 118 -6.29 -4.11 -1.83
C TYR A 118 -6.49 -2.79 -1.11
N VAL A 119 -6.47 -1.68 -1.85
CA VAL A 119 -6.67 -0.32 -1.36
C VAL A 119 -7.87 0.28 -2.08
N GLU A 120 -8.98 0.41 -1.37
CA GLU A 120 -10.25 0.95 -1.88
C GLU A 120 -10.37 2.43 -1.49
N ILE A 121 -10.47 3.33 -2.47
CA ILE A 121 -10.61 4.78 -2.25
C ILE A 121 -12.03 5.20 -2.62
N MET A 122 -12.94 5.08 -1.65
CA MET A 122 -14.38 5.31 -1.80
C MET A 122 -14.95 6.29 -0.76
N GLY A 123 -14.15 7.27 -0.32
CA GLY A 123 -14.54 8.23 0.72
C GLY A 123 -14.82 7.51 2.04
N LYS A 124 -16.03 7.62 2.58
CA LYS A 124 -16.43 6.97 3.86
C LYS A 124 -16.41 5.44 3.84
N TYR A 125 -16.37 4.83 2.66
CA TYR A 125 -16.26 3.38 2.49
C TYR A 125 -14.86 2.93 2.08
N SER A 126 -13.86 3.82 2.17
CA SER A 126 -12.49 3.45 1.86
C SER A 126 -11.99 2.38 2.83
N ASN A 127 -11.18 1.46 2.32
CA ASN A 127 -10.68 0.34 3.10
C ASN A 127 -9.31 -0.14 2.60
N VAL A 128 -8.61 -0.90 3.45
CA VAL A 128 -7.39 -1.63 3.08
C VAL A 128 -7.52 -3.07 3.55
N ILE A 129 -7.33 -4.01 2.63
CA ILE A 129 -7.61 -5.44 2.86
C ILE A 129 -6.41 -6.26 2.41
N LEU A 130 -5.87 -7.09 3.31
CA LEU A 130 -4.85 -8.08 2.96
C LEU A 130 -5.52 -9.40 2.57
N THR A 131 -5.06 -10.00 1.47
CA THR A 131 -5.49 -11.33 1.05
C THR A 131 -4.30 -12.19 0.62
N GLY A 132 -4.45 -13.50 0.78
CA GLY A 132 -3.53 -14.48 0.21
C GLY A 132 -3.66 -14.59 -1.31
N ALA A 133 -2.81 -15.42 -1.94
CA ALA A 133 -2.86 -15.67 -3.38
C ALA A 133 -4.18 -16.32 -3.87
N ASP A 134 -4.94 -16.93 -2.97
CA ASP A 134 -6.28 -17.50 -3.20
C ASP A 134 -7.42 -16.47 -3.05
N ASN A 135 -7.08 -15.19 -2.83
CA ASN A 135 -7.99 -14.08 -2.54
C ASN A 135 -8.83 -14.26 -1.27
N LEU A 136 -8.40 -15.12 -0.34
CA LEU A 136 -9.00 -15.18 0.99
C LEU A 136 -8.45 -14.05 1.87
N ILE A 137 -9.35 -13.34 2.53
CA ILE A 137 -9.02 -12.29 3.50
C ILE A 137 -8.38 -12.96 4.72
N VAL A 138 -7.29 -12.36 5.20
CA VAL A 138 -6.54 -12.83 6.37
C VAL A 138 -6.81 -11.93 7.57
#